data_AF-G2DHX1-F1
#
_entry.id   AF-G2DHX1-F1
#
_cell.length_a   1.000
_cell.length_b   1.000
_cell.length_c   1.000
_cell.angle_alpha   90.00
_cell.angle_beta   90.00
_cell.angle_gamma   90.00
#
_symmetry.space_group_name_H-M   'P 1'
#
loop_
_entity.id
_entity.type
_entity.pdbx_description
1 polymer ?
#
loop_
_entity_poly.entity_id
_entity_poly.type
_entity_poly.pdbx_seq_one_letter_code
_entity_poly.pdbx_strand_id
1 'polypeptide(L)'
;MVPLQADSSHIIVMESKLSVAQSAKNKLPSPEHVFEWPRQAMREKNWSEATQRWAVLRKAYPKHPASWFQGAIAHIEAGEFNEAEILLSHAKKEFSNHPNSLIAFAALAMRRQEWQEAEALLKQAREKHPDNLQAWIKSAQCAEECGKLEQASSLYQRACQCAPSQPGPLIQYAELAMRLGQWETAKNRWAMLRELFPNLPVGYLRAAEAARQLGQYKEARQLLLLHQYGTEILDNGSAHPAPAKQGHSSAGIARLLELIWVKALFNLRSEVHRNYLSYGWWILEPLLHMLIYYVVFGILLQRGGEGFTTFLLTGLIPWMWFMKAVSGSSNSILAGQNLMLQVGLPSVVFPLISLLQASLKQIPVFILLLGFVWLQGHPPNINWWLLLPVIIVQALITTTFACAVAAVIPFARDLAYLVPTGLTFLMFLSGIFYDYRSISPEWQGLFLLNPVAFLLKSYREILIDGIMPNIFTLICWGLGSLVTGLFLIFAYKRLRYIYPRIVME
;
A
#
# COMPACT_ATOMS: atom_id res chain seq x y z
N MET A 1 -0.09 -22.27 29.91
CA MET A 1 -1.26 -21.65 29.23
C MET A 1 -2.08 -20.95 30.29
N VAL A 2 -1.97 -19.63 30.35
CA VAL A 2 -2.66 -18.78 31.34
C VAL A 2 -4.03 -18.42 30.75
N PRO A 3 -5.17 -18.64 31.44
CA PRO A 3 -6.46 -18.23 30.93
C PRO A 3 -6.57 -16.70 31.00
N LEU A 4 -6.97 -16.09 29.88
CA LEU A 4 -7.22 -14.65 29.74
C LEU A 4 -8.30 -14.19 30.74
N GLN A 5 -7.87 -13.46 31.76
CA GLN A 5 -8.70 -12.86 32.81
C GLN A 5 -9.35 -11.51 32.40
N ALA A 6 -9.60 -11.27 31.11
CA ALA A 6 -9.82 -9.91 30.60
C ALA A 6 -11.29 -9.42 30.45
N ASP A 7 -12.34 -10.23 30.60
CA ASP A 7 -13.72 -9.78 30.21
C ASP A 7 -14.83 -9.88 31.27
N SER A 8 -14.54 -10.34 32.49
CA SER A 8 -15.55 -10.45 33.56
C SER A 8 -16.13 -9.10 34.01
N SER A 9 -15.37 -8.02 33.87
CA SER A 9 -15.78 -6.66 34.25
C SER A 9 -16.94 -6.14 33.39
N HIS A 10 -16.94 -6.43 32.08
CA HIS A 10 -17.96 -5.93 31.16
C HIS A 10 -19.33 -6.59 31.38
N ILE A 11 -19.34 -7.88 31.70
CA ILE A 11 -20.57 -8.63 32.01
C ILE A 11 -21.19 -8.12 33.31
N ILE A 12 -20.38 -7.94 34.37
CA ILE A 12 -20.83 -7.43 35.67
C ILE A 12 -21.38 -6.00 35.53
N VAL A 13 -20.71 -5.13 34.77
CA VAL A 13 -21.16 -3.76 34.52
C VAL A 13 -22.50 -3.77 33.76
N MET A 14 -22.67 -4.62 32.75
CA MET A 14 -23.92 -4.68 31.99
C MET A 14 -25.08 -5.27 32.81
N GLU A 15 -24.82 -6.31 33.62
CA GLU A 15 -25.79 -6.90 34.54
C GLU A 15 -26.22 -5.88 35.62
N SER A 16 -25.27 -5.11 36.17
CA SER A 16 -25.58 -4.01 37.10
C SER A 16 -26.45 -2.93 36.45
N LYS A 17 -26.16 -2.53 35.20
CA LYS A 17 -26.95 -1.52 34.49
C LYS A 17 -28.37 -1.98 34.20
N LEU A 18 -28.54 -3.24 33.79
CA LEU A 18 -29.85 -3.82 33.48
C LEU A 18 -30.68 -4.03 34.76
N SER A 19 -30.06 -4.49 35.85
CA SER A 19 -30.75 -4.63 37.15
C SER A 19 -31.12 -3.27 37.78
N VAL A 20 -30.28 -2.24 37.64
CA VAL A 20 -30.60 -0.86 38.03
C VAL A 20 -31.74 -0.31 37.16
N ALA A 21 -31.72 -0.54 35.85
CA ALA A 21 -32.81 -0.11 34.96
C ALA A 21 -34.15 -0.80 35.31
N GLN A 22 -34.12 -2.10 35.64
CA GLN A 22 -35.30 -2.85 36.07
C GLN A 22 -35.83 -2.39 37.43
N SER A 23 -34.95 -2.16 38.42
CA SER A 23 -35.34 -1.73 39.77
C SER A 23 -35.82 -0.29 39.83
N ALA A 24 -35.25 0.60 39.01
CA ALA A 24 -35.62 2.01 38.95
C ALA A 24 -36.94 2.28 38.19
N LYS A 25 -37.63 1.26 37.66
CA LYS A 25 -38.76 1.41 36.69
C LYS A 25 -38.41 2.32 35.48
N ASN A 26 -37.13 2.51 35.20
CA ASN A 26 -36.70 3.24 34.03
C ASN A 26 -37.00 2.42 32.78
N LYS A 27 -37.25 3.08 31.65
CA LYS A 27 -37.41 2.39 30.36
C LYS A 27 -36.15 1.57 30.09
N LEU A 28 -36.28 0.25 30.04
CA LEU A 28 -35.24 -0.66 29.57
C LEU A 28 -34.72 -0.18 28.20
N PRO A 29 -33.40 -0.24 27.95
CA PRO A 29 -32.84 0.13 26.65
C PRO A 29 -33.46 -0.71 25.53
N SER A 30 -33.47 -0.18 24.31
CA SER A 30 -34.12 -0.85 23.18
C SER A 30 -33.47 -2.21 22.91
N PRO A 31 -34.26 -3.30 22.74
CA PRO A 31 -33.73 -4.65 22.59
C PRO A 31 -32.73 -4.81 21.44
N GLU A 32 -32.90 -4.06 20.34
CA GLU A 32 -32.06 -4.17 19.15
C GLU A 32 -30.58 -3.84 19.42
N HIS A 33 -30.30 -2.72 20.10
CA HIS A 33 -28.93 -2.31 20.41
C HIS A 33 -28.30 -3.22 21.46
N VAL A 34 -29.10 -3.66 22.43
CA VAL A 34 -28.63 -4.50 23.53
C VAL A 34 -28.31 -5.92 23.05
N PHE A 35 -29.06 -6.42 22.06
CA PHE A 35 -28.86 -7.77 21.53
C PHE A 35 -27.71 -7.88 20.54
N GLU A 36 -27.13 -6.77 20.08
CA GLU A 36 -25.85 -6.81 19.34
C GLU A 36 -24.68 -7.23 20.25
N TRP A 37 -24.74 -6.92 21.55
CA TRP A 37 -23.67 -7.27 22.50
C TRP A 37 -23.37 -8.78 22.60
N PRO A 38 -24.36 -9.70 22.78
CA PRO A 38 -24.10 -11.13 22.70
C PRO A 38 -23.84 -11.61 21.26
N ARG A 39 -24.45 -10.98 20.24
CA ARG A 39 -24.21 -11.35 18.83
C ARG A 39 -22.77 -11.10 18.41
N GLN A 40 -22.13 -10.07 18.95
CA GLN A 40 -20.72 -9.81 18.72
C GLN A 40 -19.85 -11.00 19.19
N ALA A 41 -20.07 -11.49 20.41
CA ALA A 41 -19.37 -12.66 20.93
C ALA A 41 -19.61 -13.92 20.06
N MET A 42 -20.82 -14.08 19.52
CA MET A 42 -21.12 -15.16 18.55
C MET A 42 -20.37 -14.99 17.22
N ARG A 43 -20.19 -13.76 16.71
CA ARG A 43 -19.38 -13.50 15.49
C ARG A 43 -17.90 -13.79 15.71
N GLU A 44 -17.41 -13.52 16.91
CA GLU A 44 -16.03 -13.83 17.34
C GLU A 44 -15.84 -15.32 17.68
N LYS A 45 -16.91 -16.12 17.63
CA LYS A 45 -16.95 -17.55 18.00
C LYS A 45 -16.58 -17.82 19.47
N ASN A 46 -16.68 -16.81 20.34
CA ASN A 46 -16.51 -17.00 21.78
C ASN A 46 -17.82 -17.48 22.41
N TRP A 47 -18.12 -18.77 22.24
CA TRP A 47 -19.42 -19.35 22.64
C TRP A 47 -19.65 -19.32 24.14
N SER A 48 -18.60 -19.56 24.94
CA SER A 48 -18.68 -19.55 26.42
C SER A 48 -19.15 -18.20 26.97
N GLU A 49 -18.72 -17.12 26.34
CA GLU A 49 -19.12 -15.78 26.73
C GLU A 49 -20.50 -15.42 26.16
N ALA A 50 -20.79 -15.84 24.94
CA ALA A 50 -22.09 -15.62 24.31
C ALA A 50 -23.24 -16.22 25.14
N THR A 51 -23.07 -17.43 25.69
CA THR A 51 -24.09 -18.07 26.54
C THR A 51 -24.36 -17.27 27.82
N GLN A 52 -23.31 -16.78 28.49
CA GLN A 52 -23.41 -15.93 29.68
C GLN A 52 -24.10 -14.60 29.37
N ARG A 53 -23.69 -13.92 28.30
CA ARG A 53 -24.30 -12.65 27.85
C ARG A 53 -25.79 -12.84 27.52
N TRP A 54 -26.15 -13.94 26.86
CA TRP A 54 -27.56 -14.27 26.59
C TRP A 54 -28.35 -14.63 27.86
N ALA A 55 -27.73 -15.24 28.87
CA ALA A 55 -28.38 -15.52 30.15
C ALA A 55 -28.78 -14.23 30.89
N VAL A 56 -27.90 -13.23 30.93
CA VAL A 56 -28.18 -11.90 31.50
C VAL A 56 -29.36 -11.23 30.78
N LEU A 57 -29.35 -11.26 29.44
CA LEU A 57 -30.40 -10.62 28.64
C LEU A 57 -31.75 -11.33 28.72
N ARG A 58 -31.76 -12.60 29.05
CA ARG A 58 -32.99 -13.38 29.22
C ARG A 58 -33.70 -13.05 30.53
N LYS A 59 -32.95 -12.78 31.60
CA LYS A 59 -33.49 -12.21 32.84
C LYS A 59 -34.06 -10.79 32.59
N ALA A 60 -33.38 -10.01 31.75
CA ALA A 60 -33.78 -8.66 31.42
C ALA A 60 -35.03 -8.58 30.51
N TYR A 61 -35.10 -9.46 29.51
CA TYR A 61 -36.12 -9.48 28.45
C TYR A 61 -36.73 -10.89 28.27
N PRO A 62 -37.48 -11.40 29.25
CA PRO A 62 -38.03 -12.76 29.22
C PRO A 62 -39.11 -12.96 28.15
N LYS A 63 -39.80 -11.89 27.74
CA LYS A 63 -40.88 -11.97 26.73
C LYS A 63 -40.39 -11.85 25.28
N HIS A 64 -39.08 -11.66 25.05
CA HIS A 64 -38.55 -11.48 23.70
C HIS A 64 -38.07 -12.81 23.10
N PRO A 65 -38.56 -13.26 21.92
CA PRO A 65 -38.22 -14.57 21.35
C PRO A 65 -36.71 -14.78 21.15
N ALA A 66 -35.98 -13.76 20.69
CA ALA A 66 -34.55 -13.86 20.42
C ALA A 66 -33.69 -14.20 21.65
N SER A 67 -34.06 -13.80 22.87
CA SER A 67 -33.27 -14.11 24.08
C SER A 67 -33.24 -15.61 24.38
N TRP A 68 -34.32 -16.32 24.00
CA TRP A 68 -34.42 -17.76 24.12
C TRP A 68 -33.80 -18.49 22.94
N PHE A 69 -34.20 -18.13 21.71
CA PHE A 69 -33.73 -18.86 20.51
C PHE A 69 -32.23 -18.63 20.22
N GLN A 70 -31.74 -17.40 20.31
CA GLN A 70 -30.31 -17.13 20.07
C GLN A 70 -29.44 -17.61 21.23
N GLY A 71 -29.95 -17.55 22.46
CA GLY A 71 -29.31 -18.19 23.61
C GLY A 71 -29.18 -19.71 23.43
N ALA A 72 -30.24 -20.37 22.99
CA ALA A 72 -30.21 -21.81 22.68
C ALA A 72 -29.21 -22.12 21.56
N ILE A 73 -29.16 -21.33 20.49
CA ILE A 73 -28.16 -21.48 19.41
C ILE A 73 -26.73 -21.35 19.96
N ALA A 74 -26.48 -20.42 20.88
CA ALA A 74 -25.17 -20.29 21.52
C ALA A 74 -24.78 -21.54 22.33
N HIS A 75 -25.71 -22.14 23.07
CA HIS A 75 -25.47 -23.41 23.78
C HIS A 75 -25.26 -24.60 22.83
N ILE A 76 -26.00 -24.65 21.72
CA ILE A 76 -25.83 -25.66 20.67
C ILE A 76 -24.40 -25.62 20.09
N GLU A 77 -23.90 -24.42 19.77
CA GLU A 77 -22.55 -24.22 19.24
C GLU A 77 -21.45 -24.43 20.30
N ALA A 78 -21.76 -24.22 21.58
CA ALA A 78 -20.88 -24.55 22.70
C ALA A 78 -20.80 -26.07 23.00
N GLY A 79 -21.68 -26.90 22.41
CA GLY A 79 -21.78 -28.33 22.68
C GLY A 79 -22.62 -28.69 23.92
N GLU A 80 -23.28 -27.72 24.54
CA GLU A 80 -24.11 -27.89 25.74
C GLU A 80 -25.55 -28.25 25.35
N PHE A 81 -25.73 -29.46 24.80
CA PHE A 81 -27.00 -29.86 24.19
C PHE A 81 -28.18 -29.96 25.16
N ASN A 82 -27.94 -30.34 26.42
CA ASN A 82 -29.00 -30.48 27.43
C ASN A 82 -29.59 -29.12 27.81
N GLU A 83 -28.73 -28.13 28.04
CA GLU A 83 -29.16 -26.76 28.31
C GLU A 83 -29.89 -26.18 27.11
N ALA A 84 -29.38 -26.37 25.89
CA ALA A 84 -30.08 -25.94 24.68
C ALA A 84 -31.50 -26.52 24.59
N GLU A 85 -31.69 -27.80 24.89
CA GLU A 85 -32.99 -28.47 24.84
C GLU A 85 -33.97 -27.90 25.88
N ILE A 86 -33.53 -27.66 27.12
CA ILE A 86 -34.34 -27.03 28.17
C ILE A 86 -34.85 -25.68 27.68
N LEU A 87 -33.95 -24.86 27.11
CA LEU A 87 -34.27 -23.52 26.65
C LEU A 87 -35.23 -23.51 25.45
N LEU A 88 -35.04 -24.44 24.53
CA LEU A 88 -35.93 -24.62 23.39
C LEU A 88 -37.30 -25.14 23.81
N SER A 89 -37.38 -26.03 24.79
CA SER A 89 -38.65 -26.55 25.31
C SER A 89 -39.49 -25.43 25.94
N HIS A 90 -38.85 -24.53 26.69
CA HIS A 90 -39.49 -23.34 27.24
C HIS A 90 -39.94 -22.39 26.12
N ALA A 91 -39.05 -22.12 25.16
CA ALA A 91 -39.36 -21.26 24.02
C ALA A 91 -40.51 -21.80 23.15
N LYS A 92 -40.66 -23.13 23.03
CA LYS A 92 -41.78 -23.76 22.30
C LYS A 92 -43.13 -23.55 22.96
N LYS A 93 -43.17 -23.56 24.30
CA LYS A 93 -44.40 -23.32 25.07
C LYS A 93 -44.84 -21.87 24.95
N GLU A 94 -43.91 -20.94 25.10
CA GLU A 94 -44.18 -19.49 25.09
C GLU A 94 -44.35 -18.91 23.67
N PHE A 95 -43.61 -19.44 22.68
CA PHE A 95 -43.53 -18.89 21.32
C PHE A 95 -43.83 -19.95 20.26
N SER A 96 -44.89 -20.74 20.46
CA SER A 96 -45.26 -21.89 19.62
C SER A 96 -45.50 -21.57 18.14
N ASN A 97 -45.88 -20.34 17.80
CA ASN A 97 -46.12 -19.87 16.44
C ASN A 97 -44.94 -19.09 15.84
N HIS A 98 -43.80 -19.03 16.53
CA HIS A 98 -42.64 -18.30 16.03
C HIS A 98 -41.79 -19.19 15.12
N PRO A 99 -41.34 -18.72 13.94
CA PRO A 99 -40.59 -19.56 12.99
C PRO A 99 -39.30 -20.18 13.56
N ASN A 100 -38.58 -19.41 14.39
CA ASN A 100 -37.34 -19.89 15.01
C ASN A 100 -37.53 -21.02 16.03
N SER A 101 -38.78 -21.32 16.45
CA SER A 101 -39.04 -22.45 17.34
C SER A 101 -38.63 -23.76 16.67
N LEU A 102 -39.22 -24.07 15.52
CA LEU A 102 -38.93 -25.28 14.76
C LEU A 102 -37.49 -25.28 14.20
N ILE A 103 -37.00 -24.13 13.74
CA ILE A 103 -35.65 -24.01 13.17
C ILE A 103 -34.57 -24.29 14.21
N ALA A 104 -34.74 -23.79 15.45
CA ALA A 104 -33.73 -24.00 16.49
C ALA A 104 -33.72 -25.44 17.02
N PHE A 105 -34.89 -26.12 17.09
CA PHE A 105 -34.93 -27.57 17.32
C PHE A 105 -34.27 -28.36 16.19
N ALA A 106 -34.52 -27.99 14.94
CA ALA A 106 -33.84 -28.63 13.82
C ALA A 106 -32.32 -28.43 13.87
N ALA A 107 -31.84 -27.24 14.27
CA ALA A 107 -30.41 -26.99 14.44
C ALA A 107 -29.79 -27.86 15.54
N LEU A 108 -30.52 -28.13 16.64
CA LEU A 108 -30.10 -29.06 17.68
C LEU A 108 -30.01 -30.49 17.13
N ALA A 109 -31.04 -30.97 16.43
CA ALA A 109 -31.06 -32.29 15.79
C ALA A 109 -29.93 -32.47 14.76
N MET A 110 -29.64 -31.44 13.95
CA MET A 110 -28.49 -31.45 13.03
C MET A 110 -27.15 -31.62 13.76
N ARG A 111 -26.96 -30.97 14.92
CA ARG A 111 -25.74 -31.15 15.72
C ARG A 111 -25.64 -32.52 16.38
N ARG A 112 -26.77 -33.14 16.71
CA ARG A 112 -26.87 -34.54 17.17
C ARG A 112 -26.72 -35.56 16.04
N GLN A 113 -26.59 -35.11 14.78
CA GLN A 113 -26.57 -35.95 13.57
C GLN A 113 -27.88 -36.75 13.35
N GLU A 114 -28.99 -36.28 13.92
CA GLU A 114 -30.34 -36.85 13.78
C GLU A 114 -31.02 -36.27 12.52
N TRP A 115 -30.46 -36.62 11.36
CA TRP A 115 -30.79 -35.98 10.07
C TRP A 115 -32.27 -36.10 9.67
N GLN A 116 -32.90 -37.23 9.96
CA GLN A 116 -34.31 -37.49 9.60
C GLN A 116 -35.26 -36.59 10.41
N GLU A 117 -34.99 -36.43 11.70
CA GLU A 117 -35.78 -35.56 12.58
C GLU A 117 -35.57 -34.09 12.20
N ALA A 118 -34.33 -33.68 11.91
CA ALA A 118 -34.02 -32.35 11.42
C ALA A 118 -34.77 -32.02 10.11
N GLU A 119 -34.79 -32.93 9.14
CA GLU A 119 -35.50 -32.76 7.87
C GLU A 119 -37.03 -32.64 8.08
N ALA A 120 -37.61 -33.44 8.98
CA ALA A 120 -39.02 -33.38 9.33
C ALA A 120 -39.40 -32.03 9.99
N LEU A 121 -38.62 -31.56 10.96
CA LEU A 121 -38.82 -30.28 11.64
C LEU A 121 -38.68 -29.09 10.68
N LEU A 122 -37.69 -29.13 9.78
CA LEU A 122 -37.49 -28.09 8.78
C LEU A 122 -38.59 -28.08 7.72
N LYS A 123 -39.10 -29.25 7.32
CA LYS A 123 -40.26 -29.34 6.44
C LYS A 123 -41.49 -28.69 7.07
N GLN A 124 -41.79 -28.99 8.33
CA GLN A 124 -42.86 -28.33 9.08
C GLN A 124 -42.65 -26.82 9.20
N ALA A 125 -41.40 -26.37 9.41
CA ALA A 125 -41.08 -24.94 9.49
C ALA A 125 -41.37 -24.21 8.16
N ARG A 126 -41.06 -24.83 7.02
CA ARG A 126 -41.35 -24.30 5.68
C ARG A 126 -42.84 -24.27 5.35
N GLU A 127 -43.59 -25.28 5.77
CA GLU A 127 -45.04 -25.33 5.57
C GLU A 127 -45.78 -24.27 6.40
N LYS A 128 -45.35 -24.07 7.65
CA LYS A 128 -45.96 -23.06 8.53
C LYS A 128 -45.52 -21.63 8.21
N HIS A 129 -44.30 -21.45 7.74
CA HIS A 129 -43.74 -20.13 7.42
C HIS A 129 -42.98 -20.14 6.09
N PRO A 130 -43.70 -20.15 4.94
CA PRO A 130 -43.09 -20.20 3.61
C PRO A 130 -42.15 -19.05 3.32
N ASP A 131 -42.39 -17.86 3.88
CA ASP A 131 -41.62 -16.65 3.62
C ASP A 131 -40.34 -16.54 4.48
N ASN A 132 -40.13 -17.44 5.44
CA ASN A 132 -38.98 -17.34 6.33
C ASN A 132 -37.70 -17.88 5.68
N LEU A 133 -36.81 -16.96 5.34
CA LEU A 133 -35.49 -17.24 4.77
C LEU A 133 -34.68 -18.29 5.55
N GLN A 134 -34.64 -18.18 6.88
CA GLN A 134 -33.78 -19.04 7.72
C GLN A 134 -34.21 -20.51 7.67
N ALA A 135 -35.50 -20.79 7.48
CA ALA A 135 -36.00 -22.15 7.34
C ALA A 135 -35.45 -22.82 6.07
N TRP A 136 -35.42 -22.08 4.95
CA TRP A 136 -34.88 -22.57 3.67
C TRP A 136 -33.37 -22.76 3.71
N ILE A 137 -32.62 -21.82 4.28
CA ILE A 137 -31.16 -21.96 4.43
C ILE A 137 -30.80 -23.18 5.28
N LYS A 138 -31.44 -23.33 6.44
CA LYS A 138 -31.17 -24.47 7.35
C LYS A 138 -31.57 -25.80 6.72
N SER A 139 -32.65 -25.83 5.96
CA SER A 139 -33.03 -26.98 5.14
C SER A 139 -31.96 -27.37 4.13
N ALA A 140 -31.39 -26.37 3.43
CA ALA A 140 -30.36 -26.61 2.43
C ALA A 140 -29.06 -27.12 3.07
N GLN A 141 -28.65 -26.54 4.21
CA GLN A 141 -27.52 -27.02 5.02
C GLN A 141 -27.73 -28.48 5.48
N CYS A 142 -28.93 -28.81 5.98
CA CYS A 142 -29.26 -30.19 6.35
C CYS A 142 -29.16 -31.15 5.16
N ALA A 143 -29.64 -30.75 3.98
CA ALA A 143 -29.54 -31.58 2.78
C ALA A 143 -28.09 -31.75 2.30
N GLU A 144 -27.23 -30.73 2.47
CA GLU A 144 -25.80 -30.79 2.16
C GLU A 144 -25.08 -31.81 3.05
N GLU A 145 -25.30 -31.76 4.36
CA GLU A 145 -24.72 -32.73 5.32
C GLU A 145 -25.22 -34.16 5.07
N CYS A 146 -26.46 -34.30 4.60
CA CYS A 146 -27.03 -35.60 4.17
C CYS A 146 -26.50 -36.10 2.80
N GLY A 147 -25.65 -35.33 2.11
CA GLY A 147 -25.15 -35.65 0.77
C GLY A 147 -26.20 -35.53 -0.35
N LYS A 148 -27.40 -34.98 -0.08
CA LYS A 148 -28.49 -34.77 -1.05
C LYS A 148 -28.31 -33.44 -1.80
N LEU A 149 -27.28 -33.38 -2.64
CA LEU A 149 -26.77 -32.15 -3.24
C LEU A 149 -27.75 -31.45 -4.19
N GLU A 150 -28.51 -32.21 -4.99
CA GLU A 150 -29.51 -31.65 -5.90
C GLU A 150 -30.67 -30.99 -5.11
N GLN A 151 -31.11 -31.67 -4.04
CA GLN A 151 -32.12 -31.14 -3.13
C GLN A 151 -31.61 -29.86 -2.47
N ALA A 152 -30.37 -29.84 -1.97
CA ALA A 152 -29.73 -28.65 -1.39
C ALA A 152 -29.70 -27.47 -2.38
N SER A 153 -29.35 -27.72 -3.65
CA SER A 153 -29.35 -26.71 -4.71
C SER A 153 -30.74 -26.10 -4.91
N SER A 154 -31.79 -26.92 -5.00
CA SER A 154 -33.17 -26.43 -5.14
C SER A 154 -33.65 -25.59 -3.94
N LEU A 155 -33.23 -25.98 -2.73
CA LEU A 155 -33.58 -25.28 -1.49
C LEU A 155 -32.88 -23.93 -1.38
N TYR A 156 -31.60 -23.85 -1.77
CA TYR A 156 -30.89 -22.57 -1.84
C TYR A 156 -31.47 -21.64 -2.90
N GLN A 157 -31.89 -22.17 -4.05
CA GLN A 157 -32.58 -21.38 -5.08
C GLN A 157 -33.87 -20.76 -4.54
N ARG A 158 -34.68 -21.54 -3.81
CA ARG A 158 -35.88 -21.03 -3.11
C ARG A 158 -35.53 -19.98 -2.06
N ALA A 159 -34.46 -20.20 -1.27
CA ALA A 159 -34.01 -19.21 -0.29
C ALA A 159 -33.64 -17.86 -0.95
N CYS A 160 -33.00 -17.88 -2.14
CA CYS A 160 -32.68 -16.66 -2.89
C CYS A 160 -33.94 -15.93 -3.38
N GLN A 161 -35.01 -16.65 -3.72
CA GLN A 161 -36.29 -16.06 -4.15
C GLN A 161 -37.05 -15.40 -3.00
N CYS A 162 -36.97 -15.96 -1.78
CA CYS A 162 -37.66 -15.40 -0.61
C CYS A 162 -37.09 -14.03 -0.18
N ALA A 163 -35.78 -13.82 -0.31
CA ALA A 163 -35.14 -12.57 0.09
C ALA A 163 -34.04 -12.13 -0.89
N PRO A 164 -34.40 -11.56 -2.05
CA PRO A 164 -33.44 -11.09 -3.05
C PRO A 164 -32.51 -9.97 -2.55
N SER A 165 -32.92 -9.27 -1.49
CA SER A 165 -32.17 -8.15 -0.89
C SER A 165 -31.03 -8.56 0.04
N GLN A 166 -30.92 -9.85 0.40
CA GLN A 166 -29.82 -10.34 1.24
C GLN A 166 -28.82 -11.17 0.43
N PRO A 167 -27.51 -10.91 0.54
CA PRO A 167 -26.50 -11.64 -0.23
C PRO A 167 -26.20 -13.04 0.32
N GLY A 168 -26.44 -13.28 1.61
CA GLY A 168 -26.09 -14.52 2.32
C GLY A 168 -26.53 -15.83 1.64
N PRO A 169 -27.82 -15.97 1.25
CA PRO A 169 -28.33 -17.16 0.57
C PRO A 169 -27.64 -17.41 -0.78
N LEU A 170 -27.41 -16.33 -1.55
CA LEU A 170 -26.80 -16.41 -2.88
C LEU A 170 -25.31 -16.76 -2.81
N ILE A 171 -24.61 -16.28 -1.77
CA ILE A 171 -23.23 -16.71 -1.46
C ILE A 171 -23.19 -18.21 -1.18
N GLN A 172 -24.05 -18.72 -0.29
CA GLN A 172 -24.07 -20.15 0.05
C GLN A 172 -24.45 -21.01 -1.17
N TYR A 173 -25.38 -20.53 -1.99
CA TYR A 173 -25.75 -21.18 -3.24
C TYR A 173 -24.60 -21.28 -4.25
N ALA A 174 -23.81 -20.21 -4.38
CA ALA A 174 -22.64 -20.18 -5.25
C ALA A 174 -21.47 -21.02 -4.69
N GLU A 175 -21.25 -20.99 -3.37
CA GLU A 175 -20.21 -21.77 -2.70
C GLU A 175 -20.48 -23.27 -2.80
N LEU A 176 -21.75 -23.71 -2.76
CA LEU A 176 -22.12 -25.11 -3.01
C LEU A 176 -21.61 -25.57 -4.39
N ALA A 177 -21.78 -24.77 -5.44
CA ALA A 177 -21.26 -25.11 -6.77
C ALA A 177 -19.72 -25.16 -6.82
N MET A 178 -19.04 -24.30 -6.05
CA MET A 178 -17.57 -24.34 -5.90
C MET A 178 -17.11 -25.66 -5.26
N ARG A 179 -17.77 -26.08 -4.17
CA ARG A 179 -17.44 -27.34 -3.46
C ARG A 179 -17.64 -28.57 -4.33
N LEU A 180 -18.65 -28.54 -5.20
CA LEU A 180 -18.96 -29.61 -6.14
C LEU A 180 -18.06 -29.63 -7.39
N GLY A 181 -17.11 -28.69 -7.52
CA GLY A 181 -16.25 -28.57 -8.69
C GLY A 181 -16.99 -28.20 -9.98
N GLN A 182 -18.24 -27.72 -9.87
CA GLN A 182 -19.06 -27.32 -11.01
C GLN A 182 -18.74 -25.87 -11.39
N TRP A 183 -17.50 -25.63 -11.82
CA TRP A 183 -16.92 -24.29 -11.95
C TRP A 183 -17.72 -23.34 -12.86
N GLU A 184 -18.30 -23.84 -13.96
CA GLU A 184 -19.15 -23.02 -14.85
C GLU A 184 -20.44 -22.57 -14.15
N THR A 185 -21.10 -23.46 -13.41
CA THR A 185 -22.29 -23.10 -12.64
C THR A 185 -21.96 -22.14 -11.50
N ALA A 186 -20.80 -22.34 -10.85
CA ALA A 186 -20.32 -21.45 -9.81
C ALA A 186 -20.07 -20.05 -10.36
N LYS A 187 -19.38 -19.94 -11.51
CA LYS A 187 -19.15 -18.67 -12.20
C LYS A 187 -20.45 -17.93 -12.50
N ASN A 188 -21.47 -18.62 -13.03
CA ASN A 188 -22.78 -18.02 -13.30
C ASN A 188 -23.50 -17.54 -12.03
N ARG A 189 -23.44 -18.33 -10.94
CA ARG A 189 -24.03 -17.95 -9.65
C ARG A 189 -23.31 -16.75 -9.02
N TRP A 190 -21.98 -16.70 -9.13
CA TRP A 190 -21.22 -15.53 -8.67
C TRP A 190 -21.46 -14.29 -9.54
N ALA A 191 -21.71 -14.45 -10.84
CA ALA A 191 -22.11 -13.34 -11.70
C ALA A 191 -23.44 -12.73 -11.24
N MET A 192 -24.44 -13.55 -10.91
CA MET A 192 -25.71 -13.10 -10.34
C MET A 192 -25.52 -12.34 -9.02
N LEU A 193 -24.59 -12.78 -8.16
CA LEU A 193 -24.28 -12.06 -6.92
C LEU A 193 -23.68 -10.67 -7.20
N ARG A 194 -22.83 -10.54 -8.24
CA ARG A 194 -22.24 -9.25 -8.61
C ARG A 194 -23.26 -8.30 -9.23
N GLU A 195 -24.22 -8.80 -9.99
CA GLU A 195 -25.30 -7.99 -10.57
C GLU A 195 -26.19 -7.40 -9.47
N LEU A 196 -26.55 -8.22 -8.47
CA LEU A 196 -27.41 -7.78 -7.36
C LEU A 196 -26.65 -7.00 -6.28
N PHE A 197 -25.37 -7.34 -6.05
CA PHE A 197 -24.53 -6.73 -5.01
C PHE A 197 -23.13 -6.36 -5.55
N PRO A 198 -23.02 -5.30 -6.36
CA PRO A 198 -21.76 -4.90 -6.99
C PRO A 198 -20.64 -4.56 -5.99
N ASN A 199 -20.99 -4.12 -4.79
CA ASN A 199 -20.04 -3.67 -3.77
C ASN A 199 -19.47 -4.80 -2.89
N LEU A 200 -19.90 -6.05 -3.09
CA LEU A 200 -19.50 -7.15 -2.21
C LEU A 200 -18.22 -7.84 -2.70
N PRO A 201 -17.09 -7.78 -1.95
CA PRO A 201 -15.80 -8.34 -2.38
C PRO A 201 -15.84 -9.84 -2.71
N VAL A 202 -16.60 -10.61 -1.93
CA VAL A 202 -16.65 -12.07 -2.01
C VAL A 202 -17.06 -12.54 -3.41
N GLY A 203 -17.96 -11.83 -4.08
CA GLY A 203 -18.42 -12.19 -5.43
C GLY A 203 -17.36 -12.08 -6.52
N TYR A 204 -16.37 -11.21 -6.36
CA TYR A 204 -15.27 -11.07 -7.32
C TYR A 204 -14.15 -12.06 -7.03
N LEU A 205 -13.76 -12.19 -5.75
CA LEU A 205 -12.68 -13.08 -5.33
C LEU A 205 -13.01 -14.55 -5.65
N ARG A 206 -14.20 -15.02 -5.28
CA ARG A 206 -14.61 -16.40 -5.52
C ARG A 206 -14.86 -16.71 -6.99
N ALA A 207 -15.36 -15.75 -7.76
CA ALA A 207 -15.49 -15.93 -9.20
C ALA A 207 -14.15 -15.95 -9.92
N ALA A 208 -13.18 -15.16 -9.48
CA ALA A 208 -11.82 -15.20 -10.02
C ALA A 208 -11.16 -16.57 -9.74
N GLU A 209 -11.42 -17.14 -8.56
CA GLU A 209 -11.01 -18.50 -8.21
C GLU A 209 -11.65 -19.54 -9.14
N ALA A 210 -12.97 -19.48 -9.36
CA ALA A 210 -13.68 -20.34 -10.32
C ALA A 210 -13.11 -20.24 -11.75
N ALA A 211 -12.90 -19.01 -12.23
CA ALA A 211 -12.34 -18.75 -13.56
C ALA A 211 -10.90 -19.27 -13.70
N ARG A 212 -10.10 -19.22 -12.63
CA ARG A 212 -8.74 -19.78 -12.62
C ARG A 212 -8.75 -21.30 -12.75
N GLN A 213 -9.68 -21.98 -12.08
CA GLN A 213 -9.85 -23.44 -12.19
C GLN A 213 -10.31 -23.87 -13.59
N LEU A 214 -11.07 -23.01 -14.29
CA LEU A 214 -11.44 -23.19 -15.70
C LEU A 214 -10.30 -22.86 -16.70
N GLY A 215 -9.12 -22.42 -16.23
CA GLY A 215 -8.02 -21.98 -17.09
C GLY A 215 -8.24 -20.60 -17.74
N GLN A 216 -9.29 -19.87 -17.36
CA GLN A 216 -9.67 -18.56 -17.88
C GLN A 216 -8.90 -17.44 -17.14
N TYR A 217 -7.56 -17.47 -17.19
CA TYR A 217 -6.69 -16.55 -16.43
C TYR A 217 -6.92 -15.06 -16.73
N LYS A 218 -7.31 -14.72 -17.96
CA LYS A 218 -7.60 -13.33 -18.36
C LYS A 218 -8.82 -12.79 -17.61
N GLU A 219 -9.88 -13.58 -17.56
CA GLU A 219 -11.12 -13.23 -16.87
C GLU A 219 -10.92 -13.20 -15.36
N ALA A 220 -10.20 -14.18 -14.80
CA ALA A 220 -9.83 -14.17 -13.38
C ALA A 220 -9.09 -12.88 -13.00
N ARG A 221 -8.16 -12.41 -13.84
CA ARG A 221 -7.47 -11.14 -13.63
C ARG A 221 -8.40 -9.94 -13.73
N GLN A 222 -9.31 -9.92 -14.72
CA GLN A 222 -10.32 -8.85 -14.84
C GLN A 222 -11.21 -8.75 -13.61
N LEU A 223 -11.65 -9.89 -13.06
CA LEU A 223 -12.48 -9.93 -11.85
C LEU A 223 -11.73 -9.43 -10.60
N LEU A 224 -10.44 -9.75 -10.47
CA LEU A 224 -9.60 -9.21 -9.39
C LEU A 224 -9.37 -7.70 -9.53
N LEU A 225 -9.21 -7.20 -10.76
CA LEU A 225 -9.09 -5.77 -11.02
C LEU A 225 -10.40 -5.04 -10.72
N LEU A 226 -11.55 -5.61 -11.09
CA LEU A 226 -12.87 -5.09 -10.76
C LEU A 226 -13.07 -4.96 -9.25
N HIS A 227 -12.62 -5.95 -8.48
CA HIS A 227 -12.62 -5.86 -7.01
C HIS A 227 -11.75 -4.71 -6.49
N GLN A 228 -10.55 -4.54 -7.04
CA GLN A 228 -9.56 -3.59 -6.54
C GLN A 228 -9.87 -2.13 -6.92
N TYR A 229 -10.47 -1.90 -8.08
CA TYR A 229 -10.66 -0.57 -8.65
C TYR A 229 -12.13 -0.16 -8.86
N GLY A 230 -13.09 -1.07 -8.63
CA GLY A 230 -14.53 -0.79 -8.76
C GLY A 230 -15.10 -1.08 -10.15
N THR A 231 -16.42 -1.28 -10.22
CA THR A 231 -17.16 -1.60 -11.46
C THR A 231 -17.29 -0.45 -12.44
N GLU A 232 -17.26 0.80 -11.94
CA GLU A 232 -17.43 2.03 -12.73
C GLU A 232 -16.36 2.21 -13.82
N ILE A 233 -15.19 1.60 -13.65
CA ILE A 233 -14.08 1.71 -14.61
C ILE A 233 -14.30 0.84 -15.85
N LEU A 234 -15.12 -0.21 -15.78
CA LEU A 234 -15.36 -1.13 -16.91
C LEU A 234 -16.73 -0.95 -17.60
N ASP A 235 -17.73 -0.35 -16.96
CA ASP A 235 -19.02 -0.07 -17.62
C ASP A 235 -18.91 0.99 -18.72
N ASN A 236 -17.89 1.83 -18.70
CA ASN A 236 -17.50 2.70 -19.83
C ASN A 236 -16.78 1.91 -20.96
N GLY A 237 -17.02 0.60 -21.06
CA GLY A 237 -16.28 -0.36 -21.88
C GLY A 237 -16.93 -0.80 -23.20
N SER A 238 -18.14 -0.37 -23.56
CA SER A 238 -18.75 -0.67 -24.87
C SER A 238 -18.74 0.51 -25.87
N ALA A 239 -18.17 1.66 -25.48
CA ALA A 239 -18.02 2.83 -26.34
C ALA A 239 -16.64 3.50 -26.20
N HIS A 240 -15.58 2.73 -25.96
CA HIS A 240 -14.25 3.20 -26.32
C HIS A 240 -13.91 2.74 -27.73
N PRO A 241 -13.65 3.66 -28.67
CA PRO A 241 -13.17 3.29 -29.99
C PRO A 241 -11.88 2.49 -29.80
N ALA A 242 -11.68 1.47 -30.64
CA ALA A 242 -10.40 0.76 -30.80
C ALA A 242 -9.26 1.75 -30.53
N PRO A 243 -8.26 1.39 -29.67
CA PRO A 243 -7.34 2.36 -29.07
C PRO A 243 -6.96 3.33 -30.15
N ALA A 244 -7.50 4.55 -30.05
CA ALA A 244 -7.20 5.56 -31.03
C ALA A 244 -5.69 5.56 -31.08
N LYS A 245 -5.13 5.42 -32.29
CA LYS A 245 -3.73 5.75 -32.55
C LYS A 245 -3.61 7.23 -32.19
N GLN A 246 -3.59 7.56 -30.91
CA GLN A 246 -3.45 8.91 -30.40
C GLN A 246 -2.02 9.26 -30.75
N GLY A 247 -1.94 10.18 -31.70
CA GLY A 247 -0.69 10.64 -32.28
C GLY A 247 0.35 10.84 -31.20
N HIS A 248 1.51 10.24 -31.41
CA HIS A 248 2.71 10.71 -30.78
C HIS A 248 2.83 12.22 -30.99
N SER A 249 3.12 12.98 -29.93
CA SER A 249 4.47 13.54 -29.79
C SER A 249 4.63 14.63 -28.71
N SER A 250 3.63 15.46 -28.36
CA SER A 250 3.88 16.61 -27.43
C SER A 250 3.10 16.59 -26.11
N ALA A 251 1.83 16.21 -26.11
CA ALA A 251 0.98 16.24 -24.91
C ALA A 251 1.35 15.19 -23.83
N GLY A 252 1.97 14.07 -24.23
CA GLY A 252 2.37 13.01 -23.30
C GLY A 252 3.62 13.37 -22.47
N ILE A 253 4.59 14.06 -23.08
CA ILE A 253 5.82 14.46 -22.39
C ILE A 253 5.53 15.59 -21.41
N ALA A 254 4.70 16.56 -21.79
CA ALA A 254 4.29 17.65 -20.90
C ALA A 254 3.60 17.12 -19.63
N ARG A 255 2.66 16.18 -19.77
CA ARG A 255 2.00 15.53 -18.61
C ARG A 255 2.99 14.73 -17.75
N LEU A 256 3.98 14.10 -18.35
CA LEU A 256 5.01 13.35 -17.62
C LEU A 256 5.95 14.29 -16.84
N LEU A 257 6.32 15.42 -17.43
CA LEU A 257 7.07 16.48 -16.76
C LEU A 257 6.26 17.10 -15.63
N GLU A 258 4.97 17.36 -15.85
CA GLU A 258 4.05 17.85 -14.83
C GLU A 258 3.93 16.86 -13.66
N LEU A 259 3.79 15.56 -13.94
CA LEU A 259 3.78 14.52 -12.92
C LEU A 259 5.09 14.50 -12.12
N ILE A 260 6.24 14.54 -12.78
CA ILE A 260 7.55 14.57 -12.11
C ILE A 260 7.64 15.78 -11.18
N TRP A 261 7.26 16.96 -11.70
CA TRP A 261 7.28 18.21 -10.95
C TRP A 261 6.38 18.16 -9.71
N VAL A 262 5.11 17.82 -9.91
CA VAL A 262 4.10 17.73 -8.85
C VAL A 262 4.53 16.72 -7.80
N LYS A 263 4.96 15.52 -8.21
CA LYS A 263 5.38 14.46 -7.28
C LYS A 263 6.63 14.84 -6.49
N ALA A 264 7.63 15.44 -7.14
CA ALA A 264 8.83 15.91 -6.46
C ALA A 264 8.49 16.98 -5.41
N LEU A 265 7.63 17.93 -5.76
CA LEU A 265 7.19 18.99 -4.84
C LEU A 265 6.40 18.43 -3.66
N PHE A 266 5.48 17.48 -3.90
CA PHE A 266 4.73 16.82 -2.83
C PHE A 266 5.64 16.01 -1.90
N ASN A 267 6.60 15.27 -2.43
CA ASN A 267 7.54 14.52 -1.62
C ASN A 267 8.39 15.47 -0.74
N LEU A 268 8.84 16.61 -1.29
CA LEU A 268 9.57 17.64 -0.52
C LEU A 268 8.71 18.22 0.61
N ARG A 269 7.46 18.60 0.31
CA ARG A 269 6.52 19.11 1.32
C ARG A 269 6.27 18.08 2.43
N SER A 270 6.07 16.82 2.05
CA SER A 270 5.87 15.71 2.98
C SER A 270 7.05 15.52 3.92
N GLU A 271 8.28 15.59 3.40
CA GLU A 271 9.50 15.51 4.20
C GLU A 271 9.63 16.67 5.19
N VAL A 272 9.31 17.88 4.75
CA VAL A 272 9.33 19.08 5.58
C VAL A 272 8.33 18.99 6.73
N HIS A 273 7.11 18.49 6.50
CA HIS A 273 6.10 18.34 7.54
C HIS A 273 6.42 17.27 8.58
N ARG A 274 7.25 16.27 8.23
CA ARG A 274 7.65 15.21 9.16
C ARG A 274 8.73 15.65 10.15
N ASN A 275 9.55 16.64 9.80
CA ASN A 275 10.72 17.03 10.59
C ASN A 275 10.48 18.35 11.36
N TYR A 276 10.71 18.34 12.68
CA TYR A 276 10.53 19.53 13.55
C TYR A 276 11.40 20.73 13.10
N LEU A 277 12.63 20.45 12.66
CA LEU A 277 13.59 21.46 12.18
C LEU A 277 13.45 21.79 10.68
N SER A 278 12.48 21.15 9.97
CA SER A 278 11.99 21.57 8.65
C SER A 278 13.13 21.91 7.65
N TYR A 279 13.08 23.10 7.02
CA TYR A 279 14.04 23.66 6.07
C TYR A 279 15.43 23.91 6.66
N GLY A 280 15.54 24.06 7.99
CA GLY A 280 16.82 24.33 8.66
C GLY A 280 17.86 23.23 8.43
N TRP A 281 17.42 21.98 8.28
CA TRP A 281 18.30 20.86 7.99
C TRP A 281 19.06 21.00 6.66
N TRP A 282 18.47 21.63 5.65
CA TRP A 282 19.12 21.76 4.35
C TRP A 282 20.37 22.64 4.40
N ILE A 283 20.43 23.58 5.35
CA ILE A 283 21.57 24.47 5.58
C ILE A 283 22.48 23.90 6.67
N LEU A 284 21.89 23.38 7.75
CA LEU A 284 22.64 22.84 8.88
C LEU A 284 23.51 21.66 8.46
N GLU A 285 23.00 20.78 7.59
CA GLU A 285 23.73 19.59 7.17
C GLU A 285 25.05 19.92 6.43
N PRO A 286 25.10 20.76 5.36
CA PRO A 286 26.36 21.19 4.76
C PRO A 286 27.30 21.90 5.74
N LEU A 287 26.77 22.70 6.67
CA LEU A 287 27.58 23.38 7.69
C LEU A 287 28.24 22.39 8.66
N LEU A 288 27.52 21.36 9.08
CA LEU A 288 28.07 20.29 9.92
C LEU A 288 29.14 19.50 9.17
N HIS A 289 28.92 19.16 7.91
CA HIS A 289 29.94 18.48 7.10
C HIS A 289 31.18 19.35 6.92
N MET A 290 30.99 20.65 6.64
CA MET A 290 32.09 21.61 6.55
C MET A 290 32.86 21.66 7.88
N LEU A 291 32.17 21.75 9.02
CA LEU A 291 32.80 21.76 10.34
C LEU A 291 33.62 20.49 10.58
N ILE A 292 33.05 19.31 10.33
CA ILE A 292 33.73 18.02 10.50
C ILE A 292 34.99 17.97 9.63
N TYR A 293 34.87 18.28 8.34
CA TYR A 293 36.00 18.23 7.42
C TYR A 293 37.04 19.33 7.69
N TYR A 294 36.62 20.51 8.15
CA TYR A 294 37.54 21.56 8.56
C TYR A 294 38.34 21.16 9.81
N VAL A 295 37.71 20.55 10.81
CA VAL A 295 38.41 20.04 12.00
C VAL A 295 39.44 18.97 11.61
N VAL A 296 39.06 18.01 10.74
CA VAL A 296 39.94 16.92 10.35
C VAL A 296 41.07 17.39 9.42
N PHE A 297 40.74 18.09 8.33
CA PHE A 297 41.74 18.45 7.31
C PHE A 297 42.43 19.78 7.59
N GLY A 298 41.69 20.74 8.13
CA GLY A 298 42.21 22.06 8.47
C GLY A 298 43.11 22.01 9.70
N ILE A 299 42.57 21.55 10.82
CA ILE A 299 43.24 21.59 12.13
C ILE A 299 44.13 20.36 12.35
N LEU A 300 43.56 19.14 12.28
CA LEU A 300 44.27 17.92 12.67
C LEU A 300 45.41 17.57 11.71
N LEU A 301 45.16 17.67 10.40
CA LEU A 301 46.14 17.40 9.34
C LEU A 301 46.98 18.63 8.96
N GLN A 302 46.76 19.79 9.62
CA GLN A 302 47.48 21.04 9.38
C GLN A 302 47.53 21.47 7.90
N ARG A 303 46.53 21.08 7.10
CA ARG A 303 46.36 21.55 5.71
C ARG A 303 45.47 22.80 5.64
N GLY A 304 45.05 23.32 6.79
CA GLY A 304 44.30 24.56 6.90
C GLY A 304 45.21 25.77 6.70
N GLY A 305 44.81 26.66 5.79
CA GLY A 305 45.44 27.97 5.56
C GLY A 305 44.37 29.02 5.27
N GLU A 306 44.79 30.24 4.97
CA GLU A 306 43.88 31.31 4.53
C GLU A 306 43.10 30.86 3.29
N GLY A 307 41.78 31.04 3.31
CA GLY A 307 40.89 30.61 2.21
C GLY A 307 40.56 29.12 2.16
N PHE A 308 41.10 28.27 3.06
CA PHE A 308 40.80 26.83 3.07
C PHE A 308 39.30 26.53 3.25
N THR A 309 38.58 27.32 4.05
CA THR A 309 37.14 27.15 4.24
C THR A 309 36.36 27.38 2.94
N THR A 310 36.73 28.41 2.18
CA THR A 310 36.15 28.71 0.86
C THR A 310 36.51 27.59 -0.13
N PHE A 311 37.76 27.14 -0.14
CA PHE A 311 38.22 26.01 -0.95
C PHE A 311 37.44 24.72 -0.67
N LEU A 312 37.20 24.41 0.61
CA LEU A 312 36.46 23.23 1.03
C LEU A 312 34.98 23.33 0.65
N LEU A 313 34.32 24.47 0.91
CA LEU A 313 32.90 24.66 0.60
C LEU A 313 32.60 24.61 -0.91
N THR A 314 33.45 25.24 -1.73
CA THR A 314 33.33 25.20 -3.19
C THR A 314 33.48 23.79 -3.76
N GLY A 315 34.22 22.90 -3.10
CA GLY A 315 34.30 21.48 -3.45
C GLY A 315 33.14 20.64 -2.90
N LEU A 316 32.83 20.85 -1.62
CA LEU A 316 31.88 20.04 -0.86
C LEU A 316 30.44 20.23 -1.34
N ILE A 317 30.02 21.45 -1.63
CA ILE A 317 28.62 21.76 -1.98
C ILE A 317 28.22 21.13 -3.33
N PRO A 318 28.97 21.31 -4.43
CA PRO A 318 28.71 20.59 -5.68
C PRO A 318 28.77 19.07 -5.51
N TRP A 319 29.71 18.56 -4.71
CA TRP A 319 29.81 17.13 -4.40
C TRP A 319 28.57 16.59 -3.67
N MET A 320 28.08 17.30 -2.65
CA MET A 320 26.90 16.89 -1.90
C MET A 320 25.67 16.79 -2.80
N TRP A 321 25.52 17.70 -3.78
CA TRP A 321 24.46 17.59 -4.77
C TRP A 321 24.56 16.29 -5.58
N PHE A 322 25.74 16.00 -6.12
CA PHE A 322 26.00 14.77 -6.88
C PHE A 322 25.72 13.52 -6.04
N MET A 323 26.28 13.46 -4.83
CA MET A 323 26.10 12.34 -3.91
C MET A 323 24.62 12.11 -3.57
N LYS A 324 23.89 13.16 -3.19
CA LYS A 324 22.46 13.07 -2.82
C LYS A 324 21.59 12.65 -4.00
N ALA A 325 21.87 13.18 -5.18
CA ALA A 325 21.15 12.82 -6.40
C ALA A 325 21.36 11.34 -6.76
N VAL A 326 22.61 10.88 -6.82
CA VAL A 326 22.92 9.49 -7.19
C VAL A 326 22.39 8.51 -6.13
N SER A 327 22.64 8.79 -4.86
CA SER A 327 22.16 7.94 -3.76
C SER A 327 20.63 7.91 -3.70
N GLY A 328 19.96 9.06 -3.85
CA GLY A 328 18.50 9.16 -3.82
C GLY A 328 17.81 8.51 -5.01
N SER A 329 18.44 8.52 -6.19
CA SER A 329 17.90 7.86 -7.39
C SER A 329 18.21 6.36 -7.44
N SER A 330 19.29 5.88 -6.80
CA SER A 330 19.69 4.47 -6.86
C SER A 330 18.56 3.49 -6.51
N ASN A 331 17.79 3.78 -5.45
CA ASN A 331 16.68 2.96 -4.98
C ASN A 331 15.29 3.45 -5.41
N SER A 332 15.21 4.49 -6.27
CA SER A 332 13.94 5.15 -6.57
C SER A 332 12.94 4.24 -7.31
N ILE A 333 13.42 3.34 -8.17
CA ILE A 333 12.56 2.44 -8.93
C ILE A 333 11.90 1.40 -8.01
N LEU A 334 12.68 0.84 -7.08
CA LEU A 334 12.18 -0.12 -6.08
C LEU A 334 11.21 0.58 -5.11
N ALA A 335 11.56 1.76 -4.60
CA ALA A 335 10.67 2.54 -3.74
C ALA A 335 9.36 2.95 -4.45
N GLY A 336 9.42 3.17 -5.76
CA GLY A 336 8.29 3.53 -6.62
C GLY A 336 7.46 2.34 -7.14
N GLN A 337 7.76 1.11 -6.73
CA GLN A 337 7.18 -0.10 -7.33
C GLN A 337 5.64 -0.11 -7.37
N ASN A 338 4.99 0.31 -6.28
CA ASN A 338 3.53 0.29 -6.18
C ASN A 338 2.88 1.22 -7.23
N LEU A 339 3.44 2.42 -7.40
CA LEU A 339 2.98 3.38 -8.39
C LEU A 339 3.27 2.91 -9.81
N MET A 340 4.41 2.25 -10.02
CA MET A 340 4.77 1.67 -11.31
C MET A 340 3.76 0.60 -11.74
N LEU A 341 3.36 -0.28 -10.80
CA LEU A 341 2.46 -1.40 -11.07
C LEU A 341 0.98 -0.98 -11.17
N GLN A 342 0.53 -0.01 -10.38
CA GLN A 342 -0.86 0.45 -10.37
C GLN A 342 -1.18 1.40 -11.54
N VAL A 343 -0.28 2.34 -11.84
CA VAL A 343 -0.52 3.43 -12.83
C VAL A 343 0.16 3.15 -14.17
N GLY A 344 1.08 2.19 -14.25
CA GLY A 344 1.79 1.84 -15.49
C GLY A 344 2.82 2.90 -15.93
N LEU A 345 3.37 3.65 -14.97
CA LEU A 345 4.33 4.72 -15.22
C LEU A 345 5.67 4.17 -15.76
N PRO A 346 6.34 4.88 -16.68
CA PRO A 346 7.69 4.51 -17.11
C PRO A 346 8.68 4.55 -15.94
N SER A 347 9.59 3.58 -15.87
CA SER A 347 10.56 3.45 -14.77
C SER A 347 11.55 4.63 -14.67
N VAL A 348 11.79 5.38 -15.75
CA VAL A 348 12.62 6.60 -15.77
C VAL A 348 12.05 7.73 -14.91
N VAL A 349 10.73 7.75 -14.69
CA VAL A 349 10.06 8.82 -13.94
C VAL A 349 10.57 8.86 -12.50
N PHE A 350 10.81 7.71 -11.89
CA PHE A 350 11.23 7.61 -10.49
C PHE A 350 12.60 8.24 -10.21
N PRO A 351 13.69 7.90 -10.94
CA PRO A 351 14.98 8.54 -10.71
C PRO A 351 14.96 10.03 -11.04
N LEU A 352 14.15 10.47 -12.02
CA LEU A 352 13.98 11.89 -12.34
C LEU A 352 13.28 12.68 -11.23
N ILE A 353 12.30 12.08 -10.54
CA ILE A 353 11.68 12.69 -9.35
C ILE A 353 12.76 12.91 -8.27
N SER A 354 13.53 11.88 -7.94
CA SER A 354 14.59 11.99 -6.92
C SER A 354 15.67 13.03 -7.30
N LEU A 355 16.05 13.09 -8.58
CA LEU A 355 16.98 14.09 -9.12
C LEU A 355 16.45 15.51 -8.98
N LEU A 356 15.18 15.73 -9.31
CA LEU A 356 14.55 17.04 -9.18
C LEU A 356 14.47 17.46 -7.71
N GLN A 357 14.13 16.55 -6.81
CA GLN A 357 14.11 16.83 -5.37
C GLN A 357 15.50 17.23 -4.84
N ALA A 358 16.54 16.50 -5.19
CA ALA A 358 17.91 16.81 -4.80
C ALA A 358 18.35 18.19 -5.34
N SER A 359 18.01 18.48 -6.59
CA SER A 359 18.36 19.76 -7.24
C SER A 359 17.63 20.94 -6.60
N LEU A 360 16.34 20.80 -6.30
CA LEU A 360 15.55 21.85 -5.62
C LEU A 360 16.11 22.16 -4.22
N LYS A 361 16.49 21.14 -3.45
CA LYS A 361 17.13 21.32 -2.13
C LYS A 361 18.48 22.03 -2.22
N GLN A 362 19.17 21.90 -3.34
CA GLN A 362 20.51 22.44 -3.53
C GLN A 362 20.51 23.94 -3.87
N ILE A 363 19.42 24.46 -4.44
CA ILE A 363 19.29 25.89 -4.80
C ILE A 363 19.63 26.83 -3.63
N PRO A 364 18.99 26.74 -2.44
CA PRO A 364 19.33 27.61 -1.31
C PRO A 364 20.77 27.41 -0.82
N VAL A 365 21.32 26.21 -0.93
CA VAL A 365 22.70 25.90 -0.52
C VAL A 365 23.72 26.56 -1.45
N PHE A 366 23.48 26.58 -2.77
CA PHE A 366 24.32 27.32 -3.71
C PHE A 366 24.22 28.83 -3.50
N ILE A 367 23.03 29.37 -3.24
CA ILE A 367 22.86 30.81 -2.93
C ILE A 367 23.69 31.18 -1.70
N LEU A 368 23.65 30.35 -0.66
CA LEU A 368 24.46 30.53 0.55
C LEU A 368 25.97 30.43 0.26
N LEU A 369 26.40 29.49 -0.59
CA LEU A 369 27.79 29.40 -1.04
C LEU A 369 28.26 30.69 -1.70
N LEU A 370 27.47 31.23 -2.64
CA LEU A 370 27.82 32.47 -3.35
C LEU A 370 27.91 33.65 -2.38
N GLY A 371 26.96 33.76 -1.44
CA GLY A 371 27.02 34.76 -0.37
C GLY A 371 28.27 34.61 0.51
N PHE A 372 28.63 33.38 0.87
CA PHE A 372 29.82 33.10 1.67
C PHE A 372 31.12 33.46 0.93
N VAL A 373 31.25 33.08 -0.34
CA VAL A 373 32.42 33.40 -1.19
C VAL A 373 32.58 34.92 -1.30
N TRP A 374 31.47 35.64 -1.50
CA TRP A 374 31.47 37.09 -1.56
C TRP A 374 31.95 37.73 -0.25
N LEU A 375 31.45 37.25 0.91
CA LEU A 375 31.86 37.74 2.23
C LEU A 375 33.35 37.47 2.53
N GLN A 376 33.93 36.42 1.95
CA GLN A 376 35.34 36.06 2.10
C GLN A 376 36.29 36.88 1.20
N GLY A 377 35.80 37.95 0.57
CA GLY A 377 36.63 38.87 -0.22
C GLY A 377 36.80 38.49 -1.68
N HIS A 378 36.02 37.53 -2.20
CA HIS A 378 35.96 37.19 -3.62
C HIS A 378 34.66 37.76 -4.24
N PRO A 379 34.62 39.04 -4.64
CA PRO A 379 33.41 39.65 -5.18
C PRO A 379 33.02 39.05 -6.54
N PRO A 380 31.73 39.13 -6.92
CA PRO A 380 31.26 38.66 -8.21
C PRO A 380 31.99 39.34 -9.38
N ASN A 381 32.70 38.53 -10.16
CA ASN A 381 33.36 38.94 -11.41
C ASN A 381 32.47 38.54 -12.61
N ILE A 382 32.73 39.08 -13.80
CA ILE A 382 32.05 38.73 -15.05
C ILE A 382 32.08 37.21 -15.32
N ASN A 383 33.11 36.53 -14.82
CA ASN A 383 33.27 35.08 -14.92
C ASN A 383 32.23 34.29 -14.11
N TRP A 384 31.51 34.89 -13.16
CA TRP A 384 30.43 34.20 -12.43
C TRP A 384 29.27 33.80 -13.33
N TRP A 385 29.07 34.49 -14.47
CA TRP A 385 28.10 34.05 -15.48
C TRP A 385 28.40 32.66 -16.03
N LEU A 386 29.66 32.22 -15.98
CA LEU A 386 30.09 30.89 -16.43
C LEU A 386 29.74 29.78 -15.41
N LEU A 387 29.30 30.13 -14.21
CA LEU A 387 28.76 29.15 -13.26
C LEU A 387 27.50 28.49 -13.81
N LEU A 388 26.66 29.24 -14.53
CA LEU A 388 25.42 28.69 -15.07
C LEU A 388 25.67 27.53 -16.06
N PRO A 389 26.55 27.68 -17.08
CA PRO A 389 27.01 26.56 -17.90
C PRO A 389 27.57 25.39 -17.09
N VAL A 390 28.41 25.65 -16.07
CA VAL A 390 29.00 24.60 -15.23
C VAL A 390 27.93 23.83 -14.44
N ILE A 391 26.94 24.53 -13.87
CA ILE A 391 25.80 23.93 -13.16
C ILE A 391 24.95 23.09 -14.11
N ILE A 392 24.73 23.56 -15.35
CA ILE A 392 23.99 22.79 -16.37
C ILE A 392 24.73 21.50 -16.72
N VAL A 393 26.04 21.58 -16.97
CA VAL A 393 26.85 20.38 -17.27
C VAL A 393 26.89 19.44 -16.06
N GLN A 394 27.02 19.96 -14.84
CA GLN A 394 26.88 19.16 -13.64
C GLN A 394 25.52 18.46 -13.55
N ALA A 395 24.43 19.17 -13.82
CA ALA A 395 23.09 18.60 -13.80
C ALA A 395 22.95 17.44 -14.79
N LEU A 396 23.52 17.60 -16.00
CA LEU A 396 23.54 16.56 -17.04
C LEU A 396 24.35 15.34 -16.60
N ILE A 397 25.58 15.54 -16.13
CA ILE A 397 26.45 14.45 -15.63
C ILE A 397 25.74 13.71 -14.49
N THR A 398 25.21 14.45 -13.52
CA THR A 398 24.52 13.90 -12.36
C THR A 398 23.28 13.12 -12.78
N THR A 399 22.49 13.64 -13.72
CA THR A 399 21.30 12.97 -14.25
C THR A 399 21.65 11.66 -14.94
N THR A 400 22.67 11.68 -15.80
CA THR A 400 23.12 10.48 -16.51
C THR A 400 23.63 9.42 -15.53
N PHE A 401 24.50 9.80 -14.59
CA PHE A 401 25.07 8.86 -13.63
C PHE A 401 23.99 8.28 -12.69
N ALA A 402 23.13 9.13 -12.14
CA ALA A 402 22.03 8.71 -11.27
C ALA A 402 21.04 7.78 -11.99
N CYS A 403 20.65 8.11 -13.22
CA CYS A 403 19.78 7.26 -14.04
C CYS A 403 20.46 5.94 -14.44
N ALA A 404 21.78 5.93 -14.68
CA ALA A 404 22.53 4.71 -14.98
C ALA A 404 22.54 3.76 -13.77
N VAL A 405 22.86 4.29 -12.58
CA VAL A 405 22.84 3.51 -11.34
C VAL A 405 21.43 2.97 -11.06
N ALA A 406 20.40 3.82 -11.16
CA ALA A 406 19.01 3.41 -10.95
C ALA A 406 18.54 2.34 -11.95
N ALA A 407 19.08 2.31 -13.17
CA ALA A 407 18.72 1.31 -14.18
C ALA A 407 19.21 -0.10 -13.80
N VAL A 408 20.36 -0.19 -13.13
CA VAL A 408 21.02 -1.48 -12.82
C VAL A 408 20.46 -2.10 -11.53
N ILE A 409 20.15 -1.27 -10.53
CA ILE A 409 19.74 -1.72 -9.18
C ILE A 409 18.60 -2.77 -9.20
N PRO A 410 17.51 -2.63 -9.99
CA PRO A 410 16.46 -3.64 -10.00
C PRO A 410 16.93 -5.03 -10.41
N PHE A 411 17.97 -5.13 -11.24
CA PHE A 411 18.54 -6.42 -11.68
C PHE A 411 19.50 -7.02 -10.67
N ALA A 412 20.16 -6.20 -9.87
CA ALA A 412 21.15 -6.60 -8.87
C ALA A 412 20.96 -5.79 -7.59
N ARG A 413 20.00 -6.19 -6.76
CA ARG A 413 19.54 -5.45 -5.57
C ARG A 413 20.67 -5.17 -4.58
N ASP A 414 21.61 -6.09 -4.43
CA ASP A 414 22.73 -5.95 -3.49
C ASP A 414 23.70 -4.82 -3.88
N LEU A 415 23.75 -4.43 -5.17
CA LEU A 415 24.54 -3.27 -5.59
C LEU A 415 24.07 -1.98 -4.93
N ALA A 416 22.83 -1.91 -4.43
CA ALA A 416 22.33 -0.75 -3.69
C ALA A 416 23.18 -0.43 -2.45
N TYR A 417 23.72 -1.44 -1.77
CA TYR A 417 24.61 -1.25 -0.63
C TYR A 417 26.01 -0.79 -1.04
N LEU A 418 26.42 -1.07 -2.28
CA LEU A 418 27.71 -0.64 -2.81
C LEU A 418 27.70 0.81 -3.31
N VAL A 419 26.53 1.37 -3.64
CA VAL A 419 26.43 2.75 -4.14
C VAL A 419 26.99 3.77 -3.14
N PRO A 420 26.59 3.80 -1.85
CA PRO A 420 27.15 4.75 -0.90
C PRO A 420 28.66 4.61 -0.75
N THR A 421 29.16 3.37 -0.64
CA THR A 421 30.59 3.07 -0.52
C THR A 421 31.38 3.55 -1.75
N GLY A 422 30.86 3.30 -2.95
CA GLY A 422 31.46 3.77 -4.20
C GLY A 422 31.49 5.30 -4.30
N LEU A 423 30.43 5.97 -3.83
CA LEU A 423 30.40 7.43 -3.74
C LEU A 423 31.44 7.95 -2.73
N THR A 424 31.60 7.32 -1.56
CA THR A 424 32.66 7.68 -0.61
C THR A 424 34.05 7.52 -1.22
N PHE A 425 34.31 6.46 -1.97
CA PHE A 425 35.58 6.29 -2.68
C PHE A 425 35.80 7.38 -3.73
N LEU A 426 34.76 7.67 -4.54
CA LEU A 426 34.81 8.72 -5.56
C LEU A 426 35.05 10.11 -4.94
N MET A 427 34.49 10.39 -3.76
CA MET A 427 34.71 11.64 -3.00
C MET A 427 36.20 11.94 -2.83
N PHE A 428 36.98 10.95 -2.37
CA PHE A 428 38.41 11.10 -2.14
C PHE A 428 39.21 11.21 -3.44
N LEU A 429 38.73 10.55 -4.51
CA LEU A 429 39.32 10.65 -5.86
C LEU A 429 38.96 11.94 -6.60
N SER A 430 38.01 12.75 -6.11
CA SER A 430 37.56 13.96 -6.78
C SER A 430 38.32 15.22 -6.38
N GLY A 431 39.28 15.14 -5.43
CA GLY A 431 40.05 16.30 -5.01
C GLY A 431 39.25 17.33 -4.22
N ILE A 432 38.32 16.89 -3.37
CA ILE A 432 37.56 17.79 -2.48
C ILE A 432 38.48 18.45 -1.45
N PHE A 433 39.45 17.69 -0.93
CA PHE A 433 40.33 18.11 0.17
C PHE A 433 41.70 18.64 -0.29
N TYR A 434 42.01 18.55 -1.59
CA TYR A 434 43.30 18.96 -2.15
C TYR A 434 43.13 19.47 -3.57
N ASP A 435 44.06 20.32 -4.02
CA ASP A 435 44.02 20.89 -5.36
C ASP A 435 44.64 19.91 -6.38
N TYR A 436 44.11 19.86 -7.60
CA TYR A 436 44.65 19.05 -8.69
C TYR A 436 46.09 19.48 -9.03
N ARG A 437 46.44 20.75 -8.76
CA ARG A 437 47.79 21.32 -8.95
C ARG A 437 48.85 20.67 -8.07
N SER A 438 48.46 20.04 -6.96
CA SER A 438 49.37 19.32 -6.07
C SER A 438 49.78 17.92 -6.58
N ILE A 439 49.09 17.42 -7.61
CA ILE A 439 49.36 16.13 -8.24
C ILE A 439 50.48 16.31 -9.29
N SER A 440 51.34 15.30 -9.47
CA SER A 440 52.38 15.38 -10.49
C SER A 440 51.78 15.54 -11.91
N PRO A 441 52.44 16.28 -12.82
CA PRO A 441 51.89 16.62 -14.13
C PRO A 441 51.42 15.43 -14.97
N GLU A 442 52.09 14.28 -14.84
CA GLU A 442 51.77 13.04 -15.55
C GLU A 442 50.39 12.47 -15.18
N TRP A 443 49.99 12.58 -13.90
CA TRP A 443 48.74 12.02 -13.39
C TRP A 443 47.57 13.02 -13.43
N GLN A 444 47.83 14.31 -13.66
CA GLN A 444 46.79 15.33 -13.72
C GLN A 444 45.76 15.05 -14.82
N GLY A 445 46.19 14.56 -15.99
CA GLY A 445 45.28 14.19 -17.08
C GLY A 445 44.34 13.04 -16.72
N LEU A 446 44.88 11.98 -16.09
CA LEU A 446 44.09 10.84 -15.63
C LEU A 446 43.13 11.23 -14.51
N PHE A 447 43.58 12.10 -13.60
CA PHE A 447 42.75 12.63 -12.52
C PHE A 447 41.54 13.42 -13.05
N LEU A 448 41.74 14.26 -14.07
CA LEU A 448 40.68 15.07 -14.68
C LEU A 448 39.73 14.28 -15.61
N LEU A 449 40.00 12.99 -15.86
CA LEU A 449 39.00 12.08 -16.46
C LEU A 449 37.85 11.78 -15.49
N ASN A 450 38.03 12.02 -14.18
CA ASN A 450 36.92 12.00 -13.24
C ASN A 450 36.03 13.24 -13.47
N PRO A 451 34.76 13.06 -13.91
CA PRO A 451 33.89 14.18 -14.24
C PRO A 451 33.66 15.11 -13.04
N VAL A 452 33.59 14.54 -11.84
CA VAL A 452 33.40 15.32 -10.61
C VAL A 452 34.64 16.15 -10.33
N ALA A 453 35.85 15.59 -10.48
CA ALA A 453 37.09 16.33 -10.28
C ALA A 453 37.20 17.53 -11.24
N PHE A 454 36.82 17.33 -12.50
CA PHE A 454 36.75 18.40 -13.49
C PHE A 454 35.73 19.50 -13.11
N LEU A 455 34.55 19.12 -12.61
CA LEU A 455 33.55 20.07 -12.12
C LEU A 455 34.10 20.88 -10.94
N LEU A 456 34.72 20.23 -9.94
CA LEU A 456 35.28 20.92 -8.78
C LEU A 456 36.38 21.89 -9.16
N LYS A 457 37.26 21.49 -10.09
CA LYS A 457 38.24 22.39 -10.72
C LYS A 457 37.54 23.61 -11.33
N SER A 458 36.50 23.41 -12.12
CA SER A 458 35.78 24.50 -12.79
C SER A 458 35.09 25.47 -11.81
N TYR A 459 34.50 24.96 -10.71
CA TYR A 459 33.94 25.81 -9.66
C TYR A 459 35.00 26.67 -8.98
N ARG A 460 36.16 26.09 -8.66
CA ARG A 460 37.27 26.80 -8.01
C ARG A 460 37.88 27.84 -8.94
N GLU A 461 38.06 27.52 -10.21
CA GLU A 461 38.58 28.44 -11.23
C GLU A 461 37.69 29.70 -11.33
N ILE A 462 36.37 29.55 -11.26
CA ILE A 462 35.43 30.68 -11.35
C ILE A 462 35.29 31.44 -10.02
N LEU A 463 35.11 30.72 -8.90
CA LEU A 463 34.74 31.31 -7.62
C LEU A 463 35.95 31.83 -6.81
N ILE A 464 37.11 31.19 -6.94
CA ILE A 464 38.31 31.51 -6.16
C ILE A 464 39.33 32.22 -7.03
N ASP A 465 39.75 31.58 -8.12
CA ASP A 465 40.81 32.10 -9.00
C ASP A 465 40.32 33.23 -9.92
N GLY A 466 39.00 33.33 -10.12
CA GLY A 466 38.39 34.33 -11.00
C GLY A 466 38.80 34.18 -12.47
N ILE A 467 39.18 32.99 -12.92
CA ILE A 467 39.59 32.69 -14.29
C ILE A 467 38.51 31.90 -15.05
N MET A 468 38.64 31.88 -16.37
CA MET A 468 37.73 31.15 -17.24
C MET A 468 38.04 29.64 -17.17
N PRO A 469 37.04 28.76 -16.95
CA PRO A 469 37.26 27.32 -17.00
C PRO A 469 37.56 26.87 -18.44
N ASN A 470 38.08 25.64 -18.58
CA ASN A 470 38.30 25.05 -19.90
C ASN A 470 36.95 24.74 -20.58
N ILE A 471 36.49 25.65 -21.42
CA ILE A 471 35.21 25.57 -22.14
C ILE A 471 35.16 24.34 -23.06
N PHE A 472 36.27 23.99 -23.70
CA PHE A 472 36.31 22.84 -24.61
C PHE A 472 36.00 21.54 -23.85
N THR A 473 36.70 21.29 -22.74
CA THR A 473 36.46 20.11 -21.90
C THR A 473 35.06 20.14 -21.29
N LEU A 474 34.55 21.32 -20.93
CA LEU A 474 33.18 21.49 -20.41
C LEU A 474 32.12 21.07 -21.44
N ILE A 475 32.28 21.49 -22.70
CA ILE A 475 31.39 21.11 -23.80
C ILE A 475 31.51 19.61 -24.09
N CYS A 476 32.73 19.04 -24.09
CA CYS A 476 32.92 17.60 -24.28
C CYS A 476 32.17 16.79 -23.23
N TRP A 477 32.26 17.17 -21.95
CA TRP A 477 31.51 16.52 -20.87
C TRP A 477 29.99 16.69 -21.01
N GLY A 478 29.54 17.89 -21.41
CA GLY A 478 28.13 18.16 -21.67
C GLY A 478 27.57 17.29 -22.80
N LEU A 479 28.26 17.25 -23.95
CA LEU A 479 27.87 16.42 -25.10
C LEU A 479 27.95 14.92 -24.77
N GLY A 480 29.02 14.48 -24.10
CA GLY A 480 29.15 13.10 -23.65
C GLY A 480 28.00 12.67 -22.74
N SER A 481 27.59 13.55 -21.82
CA SER A 481 26.44 13.33 -20.93
C SER A 481 25.11 13.29 -21.68
N LEU A 482 24.95 14.10 -22.73
CA LEU A 482 23.75 14.07 -23.59
C LEU A 482 23.67 12.77 -24.39
N VAL A 483 24.76 12.34 -25.03
CA VAL A 483 24.81 11.10 -25.82
C VAL A 483 24.51 9.88 -24.94
N THR A 484 25.16 9.79 -23.77
CA THR A 484 24.92 8.73 -22.80
C THR A 484 23.51 8.80 -22.21
N GLY A 485 22.98 10.00 -21.96
CA GLY A 485 21.60 10.21 -21.53
C GLY A 485 20.57 9.70 -22.56
N LEU A 486 20.78 9.99 -23.85
CA LEU A 486 19.93 9.48 -24.94
C LEU A 486 19.99 7.96 -25.03
N PHE A 487 21.18 7.37 -24.90
CA PHE A 487 21.36 5.92 -24.85
C PHE A 487 20.60 5.30 -23.67
N LEU A 488 20.67 5.91 -22.48
CA LEU A 488 19.92 5.46 -21.31
C LEU A 488 18.41 5.54 -21.55
N ILE A 489 17.89 6.63 -22.10
CA ILE A 489 16.46 6.75 -22.44
C ILE A 489 16.04 5.62 -23.37
N PHE A 490 16.86 5.29 -24.38
CA PHE A 490 16.60 4.16 -25.26
C PHE A 490 16.61 2.82 -24.51
N ALA A 491 17.60 2.60 -23.64
CA ALA A 491 17.70 1.40 -22.81
C ALA A 491 16.46 1.24 -21.91
N TYR A 492 16.02 2.31 -21.25
CA TYR A 492 14.81 2.32 -20.45
C TYR A 492 13.53 2.04 -21.25
N LYS A 493 13.42 2.57 -22.47
CA LYS A 493 12.30 2.25 -23.37
C LYS A 493 12.28 0.76 -23.73
N ARG A 494 13.45 0.16 -24.01
CA ARG A 494 13.57 -1.27 -24.34
C ARG A 494 13.27 -2.17 -23.15
N LEU A 495 13.68 -1.76 -21.95
CA LEU A 495 13.49 -2.50 -20.70
C LEU A 495 12.12 -2.24 -20.03
N ARG A 496 11.26 -1.40 -20.61
CA ARG A 496 9.97 -0.99 -20.02
C ARG A 496 9.08 -2.16 -19.60
N TYR A 497 9.09 -3.26 -20.35
CA TYR A 497 8.27 -4.45 -20.06
C TYR A 497 8.92 -5.39 -19.03
N ILE A 498 10.24 -5.28 -18.84
CA ILE A 498 11.02 -6.16 -17.98
C ILE A 498 11.02 -5.64 -16.54
N TYR A 499 11.13 -4.32 -16.34
CA TYR A 499 11.15 -3.71 -15.01
C TYR A 499 9.96 -4.11 -14.11
N PRO A 500 8.69 -4.08 -14.56
CA PRO A 500 7.56 -4.48 -13.72
C PRO A 500 7.62 -5.94 -13.26
N ARG A 501 8.20 -6.84 -14.07
CA ARG A 501 8.33 -8.26 -13.74
C ARG A 501 9.41 -8.48 -12.68
N ILE A 502 10.60 -7.90 -12.90
CA ILE A 502 11.75 -8.05 -11.99
C ILE A 502 11.49 -7.42 -10.63
N VAL A 503 10.70 -6.36 -10.58
CA VAL A 503 10.36 -5.70 -9.31
C VAL A 503 9.31 -6.50 -8.51
N MET A 504 8.54 -7.39 -9.14
CA MET A 504 7.60 -8.28 -8.44
C MET A 504 8.24 -9.56 -7.89
N GLU A 505 9.29 -10.05 -8.56
CA GLU A 505 10.09 -11.21 -8.11
C GLU A 505 10.93 -10.86 -6.87
#